data_AF-A0A9W4WIZ7-F1
#
_entry.id   AF-A0A9W4WIZ7-F1
#
_cell.length_a   1.000
_cell.length_b   1.000
_cell.length_c   1.000
_cell.angle_alpha   90.00
_cell.angle_beta   90.00
_cell.angle_gamma   90.00
#
_symmetry.space_group_name_H-M   'P 1'
#
loop_
_entity.id
_entity.type
_entity.pdbx_description
1 polymer ?
#
loop_
_entity_poly.entity_id
_entity_poly.type
_entity_poly.pdbx_seq_one_letter_code
_entity_poly.pdbx_strand_id
1 'polypeptide(L)'
;MDLQKRVDSLADFKLCKGNNYPITLTSMSISPNPLVAGQNITVRMVGKTTVVIEKGALMRIYHDPKGKFEHEADFCKLFVEPSGSMCPVEKGNLDFTATWLIEQDPSGPKNIITSLYTKSTSK
;
A
#
# COMPACT_ATOMS: atom_id res chain seq x y z
N MET A 1 -36.83 -6.74 -0.27
CA MET A 1 -35.90 -7.50 0.59
C MET A 1 -34.49 -7.21 0.10
N ASP A 2 -33.81 -6.35 0.84
CA ASP A 2 -32.41 -5.96 0.70
C ASP A 2 -31.44 -7.15 0.64
N LEU A 3 -30.44 -7.06 -0.23
CA LEU A 3 -29.15 -7.75 -0.07
C LEU A 3 -28.02 -6.78 -0.46
N GLN A 4 -27.93 -5.70 0.30
CA GLN A 4 -26.78 -4.84 0.38
C GLN A 4 -25.62 -5.61 1.05
N LYS A 5 -24.85 -6.39 0.29
CA LYS A 5 -23.49 -6.80 0.71
C LYS A 5 -22.49 -5.86 0.07
N ARG A 6 -22.39 -4.68 0.65
CA ARG A 6 -21.51 -3.59 0.23
C ARG A 6 -20.09 -3.82 0.78
N VAL A 7 -19.12 -3.61 -0.10
CA VAL A 7 -17.70 -3.24 0.12
C VAL A 7 -16.74 -4.41 0.37
N ASP A 8 -15.91 -4.66 -0.64
CA ASP A 8 -14.70 -5.46 -0.61
C ASP A 8 -13.81 -5.06 0.58
N SER A 9 -13.92 -5.88 1.62
CA SER A 9 -13.10 -5.87 2.84
C SER A 9 -11.63 -5.82 2.43
N LEU A 10 -10.78 -5.21 3.27
CA LEU A 10 -9.34 -5.02 3.11
C LEU A 10 -8.52 -6.33 2.93
N ALA A 11 -9.11 -7.45 2.50
CA ALA A 11 -8.47 -8.71 2.10
C ALA A 11 -7.33 -9.16 3.03
N ASP A 12 -7.56 -9.06 4.34
CA ASP A 12 -6.65 -9.39 5.46
C ASP A 12 -5.78 -8.23 6.01
N PHE A 13 -5.81 -7.04 5.39
CA PHE A 13 -5.16 -5.84 5.92
C PHE A 13 -6.00 -5.15 6.99
N LYS A 14 -5.33 -4.65 8.03
CA LYS A 14 -5.94 -3.82 9.07
C LYS A 14 -5.29 -2.45 9.09
N LEU A 15 -6.10 -1.41 9.07
CA LEU A 15 -5.62 -0.05 9.32
C LEU A 15 -5.00 0.05 10.71
N CYS A 16 -3.83 0.68 10.80
CA CYS A 16 -3.19 0.99 12.08
C CYS A 16 -4.12 1.87 12.93
N LYS A 17 -4.23 1.57 14.23
CA LYS A 17 -4.90 2.45 15.19
C LYS A 17 -3.98 3.64 15.52
N GLY A 18 -4.45 4.86 15.28
CA GLY A 18 -3.72 6.10 15.54
C GLY A 18 -4.31 7.24 14.71
N ASN A 19 -4.32 8.46 15.26
CA ASN A 19 -4.98 9.59 14.60
C ASN A 19 -4.02 10.33 13.66
N ASN A 20 -4.53 10.64 12.46
CA ASN A 20 -3.99 11.53 11.42
C ASN A 20 -2.96 10.96 10.43
N TYR A 21 -3.29 9.83 9.80
CA TYR A 21 -2.65 9.49 8.51
C TYR A 21 -3.30 10.31 7.37
N PRO A 22 -2.52 10.86 6.43
CA PRO A 22 -3.07 11.71 5.37
C PRO A 22 -3.91 10.93 4.36
N ILE A 23 -3.70 9.61 4.26
CA ILE A 23 -4.46 8.69 3.40
C ILE A 23 -5.31 7.76 4.28
N THR A 24 -6.60 7.70 4.00
CA THR A 24 -7.52 6.69 4.54
C THR A 24 -7.81 5.66 3.47
N LEU A 25 -7.36 4.42 3.66
CA LEU A 25 -7.66 3.33 2.73
C LEU A 25 -9.08 2.82 2.93
N THR A 26 -9.80 2.64 1.83
CA THR A 26 -11.12 2.01 1.80
C THR A 26 -11.05 0.57 1.31
N SER A 27 -10.10 0.26 0.42
CA SER A 27 -9.84 -1.10 -0.05
C SER A 27 -8.38 -1.27 -0.46
N MET A 28 -7.87 -2.49 -0.35
CA MET A 28 -6.54 -2.87 -0.79
C MET A 28 -6.59 -4.32 -1.26
N SER A 29 -6.01 -4.61 -2.41
CA SER A 29 -5.88 -5.97 -2.94
C SER A 29 -4.47 -6.23 -3.43
N ILE A 30 -4.01 -7.47 -3.24
CA ILE A 30 -2.67 -7.91 -3.60
C ILE A 30 -2.76 -9.21 -4.40
N SER A 31 -1.96 -9.32 -5.46
CA SER A 31 -1.83 -10.54 -6.27
C SER A 31 -0.37 -10.76 -6.68
N PRO A 32 0.13 -12.02 -6.69
CA PRO A 32 -0.55 -13.24 -6.20
C PRO A 32 -0.65 -13.25 -4.68
N ASN A 33 -1.61 -14.01 -4.12
CA ASN A 33 -1.69 -14.28 -2.68
C ASN A 33 -1.70 -15.80 -2.48
N PRO A 34 -0.70 -16.42 -1.81
CA PRO A 34 0.45 -15.79 -1.15
C PRO A 34 1.46 -15.17 -2.13
N LEU A 35 2.25 -14.22 -1.64
CA LEU A 35 3.35 -13.61 -2.39
C LEU A 35 4.43 -14.65 -2.70
N VAL A 36 5.01 -14.56 -3.90
CA VAL A 36 6.07 -15.47 -4.37
C VAL A 36 7.31 -14.64 -4.74
N ALA A 37 8.44 -14.95 -4.11
CA ALA A 37 9.69 -14.25 -4.38
C ALA A 37 10.18 -14.51 -5.82
N GLY A 38 10.65 -13.46 -6.49
CA GLY A 38 11.02 -13.48 -7.90
C GLY A 38 9.83 -13.36 -8.86
N GLN A 39 8.61 -13.16 -8.34
CA GLN A 39 7.44 -12.82 -9.15
C GLN A 39 7.04 -11.36 -8.96
N ASN A 40 6.34 -10.82 -9.95
CA ASN A 40 5.72 -9.51 -9.83
C ASN A 40 4.56 -9.58 -8.84
N ILE A 41 4.54 -8.61 -7.93
CA ILE A 41 3.38 -8.31 -7.09
C ILE A 41 2.61 -7.16 -7.75
N THR A 42 1.30 -7.31 -7.84
CA THR A 42 0.37 -6.24 -8.19
C THR A 42 -0.41 -5.86 -6.94
N VAL A 43 -0.38 -4.57 -6.61
CA VAL A 43 -1.14 -3.99 -5.50
C VAL A 43 -2.08 -2.94 -6.06
N ARG A 44 -3.36 -3.04 -5.71
CA ARG A 44 -4.35 -1.98 -5.92
C ARG A 44 -4.73 -1.35 -4.59
N MET A 45 -4.61 -0.04 -4.52
CA MET A 45 -4.88 0.79 -3.36
C MET A 45 -6.04 1.74 -3.68
N VAL A 46 -7.13 1.62 -2.94
CA VAL A 46 -8.28 2.52 -3.04
C VAL A 46 -8.46 3.25 -1.72
N GLY A 47 -8.66 4.56 -1.77
CA GLY A 47 -8.79 5.35 -0.56
C GLY A 47 -9.14 6.80 -0.81
N LYS A 48 -8.86 7.64 0.18
CA LYS A 48 -9.05 9.08 0.13
C LYS A 48 -7.92 9.80 0.86
N THR A 49 -7.43 10.89 0.30
CA THR A 49 -6.51 11.81 0.98
C THR A 49 -7.18 13.15 1.29
N THR A 50 -6.85 13.73 2.45
CA THR A 50 -7.31 15.07 2.87
C THR A 50 -6.27 16.16 2.64
N VAL A 51 -5.05 15.77 2.24
CA VAL A 51 -3.92 16.66 1.92
C VAL A 51 -3.43 16.40 0.50
N VAL A 52 -2.70 17.36 -0.07
CA VAL A 52 -1.96 17.15 -1.31
C VAL A 52 -0.77 16.25 -1.01
N ILE A 53 -0.56 15.21 -1.81
CA ILE A 53 0.62 14.34 -1.69
C ILE A 53 1.67 14.89 -2.65
N GLU A 54 2.67 15.55 -2.10
CA GLU A 54 3.74 16.17 -2.86
C GLU A 54 4.69 15.15 -3.49
N LYS A 55 5.40 15.56 -4.54
CA LYS A 55 6.49 14.77 -5.11
C LYS A 55 7.57 14.52 -4.06
N GLY A 56 8.03 13.28 -3.94
CA GLY A 56 8.98 12.88 -2.90
C GLY A 56 8.34 12.52 -1.56
N ALA A 57 7.01 12.44 -1.49
CA ALA A 57 6.33 11.92 -0.30
C ALA A 57 6.78 10.49 0.00
N LEU A 58 7.23 10.27 1.23
CA LEU A 58 7.78 8.99 1.66
C LEU A 58 6.71 8.15 2.35
N MET A 59 6.74 6.85 2.06
CA MET A 59 5.99 5.83 2.76
C MET A 59 6.94 4.87 3.46
N ARG A 60 6.64 4.55 4.70
CA ARG A 60 7.32 3.46 5.42
C ARG A 60 6.50 2.20 5.34
N ILE A 61 7.18 1.08 5.13
CA ILE A 61 6.64 -0.27 5.01
C ILE A 61 7.35 -1.12 6.05
N TYR A 62 6.58 -1.83 6.88
CA TYR A 62 7.12 -2.72 7.90
C TYR A 62 6.82 -4.17 7.56
N HIS A 63 7.83 -5.03 7.50
CA HIS A 63 7.66 -6.49 7.43
C HIS A 63 7.97 -7.10 8.82
N ASP A 64 7.22 -8.13 9.23
CA ASP A 64 7.15 -8.73 10.58
C ASP A 64 6.32 -7.92 11.60
N PRO A 65 5.39 -8.55 12.37
CA PRO A 65 4.70 -7.91 13.50
C PRO A 65 5.61 -7.27 14.55
N LYS A 66 6.90 -7.60 14.61
CA LYS A 66 7.90 -6.93 15.47
C LYS A 66 8.56 -5.70 14.82
N GLY A 67 8.19 -5.34 13.59
CA GLY A 67 8.68 -4.15 12.88
C GLY A 67 10.18 -4.20 12.57
N LYS A 68 10.77 -5.39 12.48
CA LYS A 68 12.23 -5.57 12.34
C LYS A 68 12.77 -5.19 10.96
N PHE A 69 11.91 -5.18 9.95
CA PHE A 69 12.28 -4.79 8.60
C PHE A 69 11.47 -3.57 8.20
N GLU A 70 12.08 -2.40 8.30
CA GLU A 70 11.52 -1.13 7.85
C GLU A 70 12.14 -0.78 6.49
N HIS A 71 11.29 -0.54 5.51
CA HIS A 71 11.68 0.01 4.22
C HIS A 71 11.00 1.36 4.04
N GLU A 72 11.75 2.33 3.56
CA GLU A 72 11.22 3.61 3.12
C GLU A 72 11.18 3.64 1.59
N ALA A 73 10.05 4.04 1.03
CA ALA A 73 9.83 4.13 -0.40
C ALA A 73 9.20 5.47 -0.77
N ASP A 74 9.48 5.97 -1.97
CA ASP A 74 8.78 7.12 -2.53
C ASP A 74 7.40 6.67 -3.01
N PHE A 75 6.34 7.25 -2.42
CA PHE A 75 4.95 6.90 -2.71
C PHE A 75 4.57 7.21 -4.17
N CYS A 76 5.07 8.33 -4.71
CA CYS A 76 4.82 8.72 -6.08
C CYS A 76 5.45 7.73 -7.07
N LYS A 77 6.71 7.35 -6.81
CA LYS A 77 7.42 6.37 -7.64
C LYS A 77 6.83 4.97 -7.54
N LEU A 78 6.33 4.58 -6.37
CA LEU A 78 5.85 3.22 -6.16
C LEU A 78 4.40 3.02 -6.62
N PHE A 79 3.50 3.97 -6.34
CA PHE A 79 2.07 3.80 -6.62
C PHE A 79 1.53 4.72 -7.72
N VAL A 80 1.90 5.99 -7.71
CA VAL A 80 1.25 7.01 -8.56
C VAL A 80 1.72 6.90 -10.00
N GLU A 81 3.03 6.99 -10.24
CA GLU A 81 3.60 6.94 -11.60
C GLU A 81 3.32 5.60 -12.30
N PRO A 82 3.49 4.42 -11.65
CA PRO A 82 3.19 3.13 -12.30
C PRO A 82 1.71 2.93 -12.61
N SER A 83 0.81 3.64 -11.92
CA SER A 83 -0.63 3.62 -12.22
C SER A 83 -1.02 4.48 -13.43
N GLY A 84 -0.05 5.18 -14.06
CA GLY A 84 -0.29 6.13 -15.14
C GLY A 84 -0.73 7.52 -14.65
N SER A 85 -0.69 7.77 -13.35
CA SER A 85 -0.96 9.08 -12.74
C SER A 85 0.34 9.85 -12.51
N MET A 86 0.22 11.11 -12.07
CA MET A 86 1.36 11.97 -11.77
C MET A 86 1.23 12.62 -10.40
N CYS A 87 2.36 12.89 -9.77
CA CYS A 87 2.42 13.74 -8.58
C CYS A 87 2.64 15.22 -8.97
N PRO A 88 2.15 16.18 -8.16
CA PRO A 88 1.46 16.00 -6.88
C PRO A 88 0.06 15.39 -7.04
N VAL A 89 -0.39 14.61 -6.05
CA VAL A 89 -1.75 14.05 -6.01
C VAL A 89 -2.65 14.97 -5.20
N GLU A 90 -3.70 15.46 -5.84
CA GLU A 90 -4.68 16.35 -5.22
C GLU A 90 -5.53 15.67 -4.14
N LYS A 91 -6.16 16.50 -3.30
CA LYS A 91 -7.12 16.04 -2.29
C LYS A 91 -8.29 15.32 -2.97
N GLY A 92 -8.68 14.16 -2.45
CA GLY A 92 -9.80 13.42 -3.01
C GLY A 92 -9.60 11.92 -2.98
N ASN A 93 -10.35 11.23 -3.85
CA ASN A 93 -10.34 9.79 -3.96
C ASN A 93 -9.07 9.31 -4.67
N LEU A 94 -8.53 8.19 -4.21
CA LEU A 94 -7.36 7.52 -4.76
C LEU A 94 -7.77 6.16 -5.29
N ASP A 95 -7.26 5.80 -6.46
CA ASP A 95 -7.35 4.45 -7.02
C ASP A 95 -6.09 4.20 -7.84
N PHE A 96 -5.09 3.60 -7.20
CA PHE A 96 -3.79 3.35 -7.80
C PHE A 96 -3.55 1.85 -7.86
N THR A 97 -3.18 1.38 -9.05
CA THR A 97 -2.68 0.01 -9.25
C THR A 97 -1.23 0.09 -9.66
N ALA A 98 -0.35 -0.59 -8.93
CA ALA A 98 1.06 -0.64 -9.21
C ALA A 98 1.56 -2.08 -9.19
N THR A 99 2.58 -2.34 -10.00
CA THR A 99 3.21 -3.65 -10.11
C THR A 99 4.72 -3.50 -10.01
N TRP A 100 5.35 -4.31 -9.17
CA TRP A 100 6.81 -4.35 -9.02
C TRP A 100 7.28 -5.77 -8.73
N LEU A 101 8.58 -6.03 -8.90
CA LEU A 101 9.18 -7.33 -8.65
C LEU A 101 9.45 -7.52 -7.15
N ILE A 102 9.08 -8.67 -6.58
CA ILE A 102 9.57 -9.06 -5.25
C ILE A 102 10.96 -9.64 -5.41
N GLU A 103 11.97 -8.89 -4.95
CA GLU A 103 13.35 -9.38 -4.96
C GLU A 103 13.50 -10.64 -4.08
N GLN A 104 14.28 -11.60 -4.58
CA GLN A 104 14.66 -12.77 -3.80
C GLN A 104 15.81 -12.37 -2.87
N ASP A 105 15.50 -12.10 -1.60
CA ASP A 105 16.53 -12.06 -0.58
C ASP A 105 16.89 -13.51 -0.20
N PRO A 106 18.12 -13.98 -0.47
CA PRO A 106 18.55 -15.34 -0.11
C PRO A 106 18.56 -15.61 1.41
N SER A 107 18.46 -14.57 2.25
CA SER A 107 18.29 -14.66 3.70
C SER A 107 16.85 -14.51 4.19
N GLY A 108 15.92 -14.20 3.29
CA GLY A 108 14.52 -13.91 3.61
C GLY A 108 13.65 -15.16 3.87
N PRO A 109 12.60 -15.07 4.70
CA PRO A 109 11.70 -16.19 4.95
C PRO A 109 10.95 -16.60 3.68
N LYS A 110 10.94 -17.91 3.38
CA LYS A 110 10.33 -18.50 2.16
C LYS A 110 8.81 -18.35 2.06
N ASN A 111 8.14 -17.94 3.13
CA ASN A 111 6.71 -17.63 3.19
C ASN A 111 6.54 -16.25 3.81
N ILE A 112 6.37 -15.21 2.99
CA ILE A 112 6.24 -13.84 3.50
C ILE A 112 4.76 -13.58 3.81
N ILE A 113 4.41 -13.57 5.10
CA ILE A 113 3.18 -12.91 5.55
C ILE A 113 3.50 -11.42 5.62
N THR A 114 3.29 -10.71 4.51
CA THR A 114 3.55 -9.27 4.43
C THR A 114 2.35 -8.51 4.96
N SER A 115 2.45 -8.05 6.20
CA SER A 115 1.56 -6.99 6.69
C SER A 115 2.09 -5.65 6.18
N LEU A 116 1.48 -5.08 5.14
CA LEU A 116 1.83 -3.74 4.68
C LEU A 116 1.27 -2.70 5.64
N TYR A 117 2.14 -2.09 6.41
CA TYR A 117 1.83 -0.94 7.26
C TYR A 117 2.35 0.32 6.57
N THR A 118 1.47 1.13 5.99
CA THR A 118 1.88 2.35 5.28
C THR A 118 1.73 3.56 6.19
N LYS A 119 2.83 4.24 6.52
CA LYS A 119 2.82 5.58 7.12
C LYS A 119 3.34 6.59 6.11
N SER A 120 2.46 7.45 5.61
CA SER A 120 2.83 8.60 4.79
C SER A 120 2.97 9.83 5.68
N THR A 121 4.09 10.53 5.54
CA THR A 121 4.36 11.82 6.20
C THR A 121 4.42 12.90 5.14
N SER A 122 3.48 13.86 5.19
CA SER A 122 3.67 15.14 4.51
C SER A 122 4.68 15.96 5.30
N LYS A 123 5.69 16.52 4.63
CA LYS A 123 6.40 17.68 5.18
C LYS A 123 5.50 18.91 5.13
#